data_AF-A0A9D1USK3-F1
#
_entry.id   AF-A0A9D1USK3-F1
#
_cell.length_a   1.000
_cell.length_b   1.000
_cell.length_c   1.000
_cell.angle_alpha   90.00
_cell.angle_beta   90.00
_cell.angle_gamma   90.00
#
_symmetry.space_group_name_H-M   'P 1'
#
loop_
_entity.id
_entity.type
_entity.pdbx_description
1 polymer ?
#
loop_
_entity_poly.entity_id
_entity_poly.type
_entity_poly.pdbx_seq_one_letter_code
_entity_poly.pdbx_strand_id
1 'polypeptide(L)'
;VMVALGGLALAEAPDSAMAYTFLGMGLVPACTSYMLAGYWFRRLIERPRFQALPAHWALGLIAVCAGLIGVAAGAETMNMKWSGFGTFLISPVLAVLIVSGLVLIFSTVVNALLAGLPAAAAGISELVRAGTMVVFLHPLVLYVLTASLGLEGPLVKSVITLAICWSLATAVNRTPLRPLLTGVPRLAPERISPRTPHPATAAAAHR
;
A
#
# COMPACT_ATOMS: atom_id res chain seq x y z
N VAL A 1 14.60 -11.85 -3.80
CA VAL A 1 13.66 -12.90 -3.33
C VAL A 1 14.20 -13.61 -2.12
N MET A 2 15.34 -14.32 -2.22
CA MET A 2 15.94 -15.06 -1.08
C MET A 2 16.18 -14.20 0.16
N VAL A 3 16.72 -12.99 0.02
CA VAL A 3 16.94 -12.05 1.15
C VAL A 3 15.63 -11.64 1.83
N ALA A 4 14.56 -11.44 1.06
CA ALA A 4 13.26 -11.04 1.61
C ALA A 4 12.56 -12.20 2.32
N LEU A 5 12.62 -13.41 1.74
CA LEU A 5 12.05 -14.62 2.34
C LEU A 5 12.83 -15.05 3.59
N GLY A 6 14.17 -15.00 3.53
CA GLY A 6 15.01 -15.25 4.70
C GLY A 6 14.79 -14.21 5.79
N GLY A 7 14.61 -12.95 5.42
CA GLY A 7 14.22 -11.87 6.32
C GLY A 7 12.89 -12.09 7.03
N LEU A 8 11.86 -12.52 6.29
CA LEU A 8 10.57 -12.88 6.87
C LEU A 8 10.71 -14.08 7.81
N ALA A 9 11.40 -15.14 7.39
CA ALA A 9 11.61 -16.33 8.22
C ALA A 9 12.36 -16.02 9.53
N LEU A 10 13.34 -15.11 9.49
CA LEU A 10 14.06 -14.64 10.67
C LEU A 10 13.22 -13.73 11.57
N ALA A 11 12.26 -13.01 11.00
CA ALA A 11 11.35 -12.15 11.76
C ALA A 11 10.22 -12.95 12.43
N GLU A 12 9.84 -14.10 11.86
CA GLU A 12 8.90 -15.08 12.46
C GLU A 12 9.50 -15.86 13.63
N ALA A 13 10.83 -15.80 13.83
CA ALA A 13 11.47 -16.46 14.95
C ALA A 13 11.06 -15.78 16.27
N PRO A 14 10.69 -16.55 17.31
CA PRO A 14 10.36 -15.99 18.63
C PRO A 14 11.56 -15.23 19.19
N ASP A 15 11.29 -14.07 19.81
CA ASP A 15 12.31 -13.15 20.36
C ASP A 15 13.40 -12.74 19.35
N SER A 16 13.02 -12.56 18.09
CA SER A 16 13.95 -12.12 17.06
C SER A 16 14.62 -10.79 17.43
N ALA A 17 15.95 -10.82 17.51
CA ALA A 17 16.80 -9.65 17.76
C ALA A 17 16.56 -8.52 16.73
N MET A 18 15.90 -8.82 15.60
CA MET A 18 15.52 -7.85 14.58
C MET A 18 14.60 -6.73 15.11
N ALA A 19 13.76 -7.03 16.10
CA ALA A 19 12.86 -6.05 16.73
C ALA A 19 13.61 -4.95 17.51
N TYR A 20 14.79 -5.26 18.05
CA TYR A 20 15.56 -4.37 18.93
C TYR A 20 16.54 -3.46 18.19
N THR A 21 16.51 -3.47 16.87
CA THR A 21 17.34 -2.60 16.05
C THR A 21 16.86 -1.15 16.09
N PHE A 22 17.78 -0.19 15.96
CA PHE A 22 17.46 1.23 15.94
C PHE A 22 16.40 1.52 14.86
N LEU A 23 15.29 2.16 15.25
CA LEU A 23 14.13 2.44 14.40
C LEU A 23 13.45 1.21 13.74
N GLY A 24 13.77 -0.02 14.16
CA GLY A 24 13.22 -1.24 13.54
C GLY A 24 13.82 -1.54 12.16
N MET A 25 15.02 -1.03 11.84
CA MET A 25 15.70 -1.29 10.56
C MET A 25 15.92 -2.79 10.27
N GLY A 26 16.03 -3.62 11.30
CA GLY A 26 16.10 -5.08 11.20
C GLY A 26 14.86 -5.71 10.56
N LEU A 27 13.71 -5.02 10.56
CA LEU A 27 12.48 -5.49 9.94
C LEU A 27 12.42 -5.17 8.44
N VAL A 28 13.38 -4.42 7.88
CA VAL A 28 13.42 -4.05 6.45
C VAL A 28 13.31 -5.28 5.53
N PRO A 29 14.04 -6.39 5.76
CA PRO A 29 13.89 -7.60 4.95
C PRO A 29 12.48 -8.18 4.99
N ALA A 30 11.83 -8.20 6.16
CA ALA A 30 10.45 -8.64 6.31
C ALA A 30 9.49 -7.69 5.57
N CYS A 31 9.63 -6.37 5.71
CA CYS A 31 8.88 -5.38 4.93
C CYS A 31 9.05 -5.57 3.41
N THR A 32 10.26 -5.88 2.98
CA THR A 32 10.58 -6.13 1.56
C THR A 32 9.84 -7.38 1.04
N SER A 33 9.57 -8.37 1.88
CA SER A 33 8.78 -9.55 1.50
C SER A 33 7.34 -9.19 1.14
N TYR A 34 6.71 -8.28 1.89
CA TYR A 34 5.35 -7.78 1.57
C TYR A 34 5.35 -6.93 0.31
N MET A 35 6.36 -6.08 0.10
CA MET A 35 6.51 -5.32 -1.15
C MET A 35 6.66 -6.26 -2.35
N LEU A 36 7.42 -7.35 -2.18
CA LEU A 36 7.61 -8.37 -3.20
C LEU A 36 6.30 -9.14 -3.47
N ALA A 37 5.52 -9.46 -2.45
CA ALA A 37 4.21 -10.07 -2.59
C ALA A 37 3.26 -9.15 -3.38
N GLY A 38 3.19 -7.86 -3.03
CA GLY A 38 2.41 -6.87 -3.78
C GLY A 38 2.87 -6.68 -5.22
N TYR A 39 4.17 -6.71 -5.47
CA TYR A 39 4.75 -6.66 -6.81
C TYR A 39 4.33 -7.85 -7.68
N TRP A 40 4.41 -9.07 -7.15
CA TRP A 40 3.98 -10.27 -7.86
C TRP A 40 2.46 -10.30 -8.06
N PHE A 41 1.71 -9.87 -7.05
CA PHE A 41 0.26 -9.76 -7.13
C PHE A 41 -0.18 -8.80 -8.23
N ARG A 42 0.44 -7.62 -8.31
CA ARG A 42 0.19 -6.66 -9.39
C ARG A 42 0.44 -7.28 -10.77
N ARG A 43 1.58 -7.95 -10.94
CA ARG A 43 1.90 -8.67 -12.19
C ARG A 43 0.92 -9.78 -12.52
N LEU A 44 0.33 -10.43 -11.51
CA LEU A 44 -0.67 -11.47 -11.70
C LEU A 44 -1.98 -10.89 -12.23
N ILE A 45 -2.45 -9.78 -11.65
CA ILE A 45 -3.69 -9.10 -12.07
C ILE A 45 -3.54 -8.49 -13.47
N GLU A 46 -2.36 -7.97 -13.82
CA GLU A 46 -2.08 -7.40 -15.15
C GLU A 46 -2.06 -8.48 -16.27
N ARG A 47 -2.14 -9.77 -15.95
CA ARG A 47 -2.20 -10.82 -16.97
C ARG A 47 -3.54 -10.82 -17.70
N PRO A 48 -3.56 -11.01 -19.03
CA PRO A 48 -4.79 -11.01 -19.82
C PRO A 48 -5.78 -12.10 -19.39
N ARG A 49 -5.28 -13.25 -18.93
CA ARG A 49 -6.13 -14.33 -18.39
C ARG A 49 -6.86 -13.93 -17.12
N PHE A 50 -6.21 -13.14 -16.26
CA PHE A 50 -6.85 -12.66 -15.05
C PHE A 50 -7.91 -11.61 -15.43
N GLN A 51 -7.58 -10.66 -16.32
CA GLN A 51 -8.51 -9.64 -16.80
C GLN A 51 -9.75 -10.21 -17.52
N ALA A 52 -9.64 -11.39 -18.13
CA ALA A 52 -10.76 -12.08 -18.78
C ALA A 52 -11.79 -12.67 -17.79
N LEU A 53 -11.49 -12.75 -16.48
CA LEU A 53 -12.42 -13.27 -15.48
C LEU A 53 -13.56 -12.27 -15.25
N PRO A 54 -14.84 -12.66 -15.44
CA PRO A 54 -15.96 -11.83 -15.03
C PRO A 54 -16.01 -11.80 -13.50
N ALA A 55 -16.08 -10.60 -12.90
CA ALA A 55 -16.21 -10.34 -11.45
C ALA A 55 -14.95 -10.46 -10.57
N HIS A 56 -13.87 -9.73 -10.89
CA HIS A 56 -12.71 -9.57 -9.98
C HIS A 56 -13.06 -9.04 -8.59
N TRP A 57 -14.10 -8.22 -8.48
CA TRP A 57 -14.58 -7.67 -7.20
C TRP A 57 -15.07 -8.78 -6.25
N ALA A 58 -15.67 -9.85 -6.78
CA ALA A 58 -16.16 -10.98 -5.98
C ALA A 58 -14.99 -11.80 -5.42
N LEU A 59 -13.94 -12.03 -6.23
CA LEU A 59 -12.69 -12.62 -5.75
C LEU A 59 -12.03 -11.77 -4.66
N GLY A 60 -12.07 -10.44 -4.82
CA GLY A 60 -11.60 -9.50 -3.81
C GLY A 60 -12.37 -9.64 -2.50
N LEU A 61 -13.71 -9.70 -2.57
CA LEU A 61 -14.57 -9.90 -1.41
C LEU A 61 -14.30 -11.25 -0.72
N ILE A 62 -14.18 -12.33 -1.49
CA ILE A 62 -13.87 -13.67 -0.97
C ILE A 62 -12.52 -13.65 -0.24
N ALA A 63 -11.50 -13.01 -0.81
CA ALA A 63 -10.18 -12.90 -0.18
C ALA A 63 -10.23 -12.12 1.14
N VAL A 64 -10.96 -10.99 1.19
CA VAL A 64 -11.16 -10.22 2.43
C VAL A 64 -11.90 -11.05 3.47
N CYS A 65 -13.02 -11.68 3.09
CA CYS A 65 -13.81 -12.52 4.00
C CYS A 65 -13.01 -13.69 4.54
N ALA A 66 -12.28 -14.42 3.68
CA ALA A 66 -11.42 -15.53 4.10
C ALA A 66 -10.34 -15.07 5.09
N GLY A 67 -9.74 -13.91 4.84
CA GLY A 67 -8.77 -13.29 5.74
C GLY A 67 -9.37 -12.95 7.12
N LEU A 68 -10.53 -12.27 7.13
CA LEU A 68 -11.23 -11.89 8.35
C LEU A 68 -11.73 -13.11 9.14
N ILE A 69 -12.22 -14.15 8.45
CA ILE A 69 -12.62 -15.41 9.07
C ILE A 69 -11.41 -16.09 9.71
N GLY A 70 -10.24 -16.07 9.06
CA GLY A 70 -9.01 -16.61 9.64
C GLY A 70 -8.63 -15.93 10.95
N VAL A 71 -8.75 -14.60 11.01
CA VAL A 71 -8.54 -13.82 12.25
C VAL A 71 -9.61 -14.15 13.30
N ALA A 72 -10.89 -14.22 12.91
CA ALA A 72 -11.98 -14.57 13.82
C ALA A 72 -11.90 -16.01 14.35
N ALA A 73 -11.29 -16.93 13.60
CA ALA A 73 -11.04 -18.30 14.00
C ALA A 73 -9.88 -18.45 15.01
N GLY A 74 -9.24 -17.35 15.40
CA GLY A 74 -8.21 -17.32 16.44
C GLY A 74 -6.78 -17.17 15.94
N ALA A 75 -6.57 -16.88 14.65
CA ALA A 75 -5.23 -16.51 14.18
C ALA A 75 -4.81 -15.17 14.81
N GLU A 76 -3.67 -15.16 15.48
CA GLU A 76 -3.16 -13.96 16.13
C GLU A 76 -2.85 -12.87 15.10
N THR A 77 -3.25 -11.64 15.36
CA THR A 77 -2.97 -10.52 14.47
C THR A 77 -1.49 -10.15 14.51
N MET A 78 -0.88 -10.04 13.34
CA MET A 78 0.53 -9.67 13.20
C MET A 78 0.79 -8.25 13.72
N ASN A 79 1.74 -8.12 14.64
CA ASN A 79 2.28 -6.86 15.12
C ASN A 79 3.76 -6.71 14.72
N MET A 80 3.94 -6.11 13.55
CA MET A 80 5.25 -5.93 12.93
C MET A 80 6.21 -5.06 13.76
N LYS A 81 5.69 -4.18 14.63
CA LYS A 81 6.50 -3.29 15.47
C LYS A 81 7.35 -4.05 16.49
N TRP A 82 6.86 -5.19 16.98
CA TRP A 82 7.51 -5.98 18.01
C TRP A 82 8.05 -7.31 17.47
N SER A 83 8.12 -7.47 16.15
CA SER A 83 8.39 -8.76 15.50
C SER A 83 7.44 -9.89 15.96
N GLY A 84 6.24 -9.51 16.42
CA GLY A 84 5.20 -10.45 16.81
C GLY A 84 4.39 -10.83 15.58
N PHE A 85 4.88 -11.76 14.77
CA PHE A 85 4.20 -12.16 13.54
C PHE A 85 2.94 -13.01 13.76
N GLY A 86 2.56 -13.27 15.01
CA GLY A 86 1.38 -14.05 15.37
C GLY A 86 1.61 -15.53 15.07
N THR A 87 0.66 -16.16 14.40
CA THR A 87 0.77 -17.58 14.04
C THR A 87 1.67 -17.73 12.82
N PHE A 88 2.75 -18.53 12.98
CA PHE A 88 3.82 -18.73 12.00
C PHE A 88 3.30 -18.82 10.57
N LEU A 89 3.66 -17.84 9.72
CA LEU A 89 3.25 -17.66 8.32
C LEU A 89 1.73 -17.47 8.07
N ILE A 90 0.86 -17.97 8.93
CA ILE A 90 -0.60 -17.86 8.77
C ILE A 90 -1.00 -16.38 8.82
N SER A 91 -0.56 -15.64 9.84
CA SER A 91 -0.94 -14.24 10.00
C SER A 91 -0.39 -13.34 8.88
N PRO A 92 0.86 -13.48 8.40
CA PRO A 92 1.33 -12.83 7.17
C PRO A 92 0.48 -13.14 5.94
N VAL A 93 0.12 -14.42 5.73
CA VAL A 93 -0.67 -14.84 4.56
C VAL A 93 -2.06 -14.24 4.62
N LEU A 94 -2.72 -14.27 5.79
CA LEU A 94 -4.02 -13.63 5.99
C LEU A 94 -3.92 -12.11 5.74
N ALA A 95 -2.87 -11.45 6.22
CA ALA A 95 -2.66 -10.02 5.96
C ALA A 95 -2.49 -9.74 4.46
N VAL A 96 -1.67 -10.51 3.74
CA VAL A 96 -1.50 -10.38 2.28
C VAL A 96 -2.80 -10.65 1.55
N LEU A 97 -3.59 -11.63 1.99
CA LEU A 97 -4.87 -11.99 1.39
C LEU A 97 -5.91 -10.86 1.54
N ILE A 98 -6.02 -10.29 2.74
CA ILE A 98 -6.91 -9.14 3.02
C ILE A 98 -6.50 -7.95 2.16
N VAL A 99 -5.22 -7.59 2.15
CA VAL A 99 -4.71 -6.45 1.37
C VAL A 99 -4.93 -6.66 -0.13
N SER A 100 -4.65 -7.87 -0.63
CA SER A 100 -4.88 -8.24 -2.03
C SER A 100 -6.36 -8.13 -2.41
N GLY A 101 -7.25 -8.59 -1.52
CA GLY A 101 -8.69 -8.50 -1.71
C GLY A 101 -9.20 -7.06 -1.74
N LEU A 102 -8.71 -6.21 -0.82
CA LEU A 102 -9.00 -4.78 -0.83
C LEU A 102 -8.53 -4.12 -2.12
N VAL A 103 -7.31 -4.42 -2.60
CA VAL A 103 -6.80 -3.88 -3.87
C VAL A 103 -7.72 -4.25 -5.04
N LEU A 104 -8.24 -5.48 -5.10
CA LEU A 104 -9.19 -5.89 -6.14
C LEU A 104 -10.49 -5.10 -6.08
N ILE A 105 -11.07 -4.94 -4.89
CA ILE A 105 -12.29 -4.15 -4.69
C ILE A 105 -12.07 -2.69 -5.10
N PHE A 106 -10.95 -2.08 -4.67
CA PHE A 106 -10.63 -0.69 -5.00
C PHE A 106 -10.35 -0.50 -6.50
N SER A 107 -9.63 -1.42 -7.13
CA SER A 107 -9.30 -1.33 -8.55
C SER A 107 -10.52 -1.43 -9.48
N THR A 108 -11.63 -1.98 -8.98
CA THR A 108 -12.87 -2.19 -9.74
C THR A 108 -13.95 -1.19 -9.34
N VAL A 109 -14.53 -1.36 -8.15
CA VAL A 109 -15.70 -0.61 -7.69
C VAL A 109 -15.36 0.85 -7.41
N VAL A 110 -14.29 1.08 -6.64
CA VAL A 110 -13.88 2.43 -6.27
C VAL A 110 -13.38 3.19 -7.50
N ASN A 111 -12.62 2.53 -8.37
CA ASN A 111 -12.14 3.17 -9.60
C ASN A 111 -13.29 3.53 -10.56
N ALA A 112 -14.32 2.67 -10.67
CA ALA A 112 -15.52 2.98 -11.43
C ALA A 112 -16.29 4.18 -10.83
N LEU A 113 -16.38 4.28 -9.50
CA LEU A 113 -17.00 5.42 -8.82
C LEU A 113 -16.20 6.72 -9.04
N LEU A 114 -14.87 6.65 -8.92
CA LEU A 114 -13.97 7.79 -9.11
C LEU A 114 -13.92 8.29 -10.56
N ALA A 115 -14.23 7.44 -11.54
CA ALA A 115 -14.32 7.86 -12.94
C ALA A 115 -15.38 8.97 -13.14
N GLY A 116 -16.39 9.04 -12.28
CA GLY A 116 -17.39 10.12 -12.28
C GLY A 116 -16.94 11.41 -11.58
N LEU A 117 -15.80 11.43 -10.87
CA LEU A 117 -15.36 12.53 -10.01
C LEU A 117 -13.84 12.80 -10.18
N PRO A 118 -13.40 13.41 -11.29
CA PRO A 118 -11.98 13.58 -11.60
C PRO A 118 -11.20 14.39 -10.56
N ALA A 119 -11.84 15.35 -9.90
CA ALA A 119 -11.23 16.14 -8.83
C ALA A 119 -10.90 15.28 -7.59
N ALA A 120 -11.80 14.36 -7.22
CA ALA A 120 -11.57 13.44 -6.11
C ALA A 120 -10.45 12.45 -6.42
N ALA A 121 -10.41 11.94 -7.66
CA ALA A 121 -9.33 11.05 -8.12
C ALA A 121 -7.95 11.73 -8.06
N ALA A 122 -7.86 13.01 -8.43
CA ALA A 122 -6.61 13.78 -8.31
C ALA A 122 -6.15 13.93 -6.85
N GLY A 123 -7.07 14.29 -5.95
CA GLY A 123 -6.77 14.41 -4.52
C GLY A 123 -6.34 13.09 -3.88
N ILE A 124 -7.04 11.99 -4.20
CA ILE A 124 -6.69 10.65 -3.72
C ILE A 124 -5.31 10.22 -4.24
N SER A 125 -4.98 10.53 -5.50
CA SER A 125 -3.67 10.23 -6.07
C SER A 125 -2.53 11.02 -5.39
N GLU A 126 -2.75 12.30 -5.06
CA GLU A 126 -1.81 13.11 -4.28
C GLU A 126 -1.60 12.51 -2.88
N LEU A 127 -2.70 12.08 -2.25
CA LEU A 127 -2.71 11.46 -0.93
C LEU A 127 -1.95 10.12 -0.96
N VAL A 128 -2.27 9.22 -1.88
CA VAL A 128 -1.59 7.92 -2.01
C VAL A 128 -0.07 8.09 -2.20
N ARG A 129 0.37 9.10 -2.97
CA ARG A 129 1.81 9.41 -3.13
C ARG A 129 2.48 9.93 -1.87
N ALA A 130 1.74 10.55 -0.96
CA ALA A 130 2.25 11.00 0.34
C ALA A 130 2.31 9.85 1.37
N GLY A 131 1.62 8.73 1.12
CA GLY A 131 1.49 7.62 2.07
C GLY A 131 2.82 7.06 2.56
N THR A 132 3.82 6.88 1.68
CA THR A 132 5.13 6.35 2.09
C THR A 132 5.82 7.25 3.12
N MET A 133 5.74 8.57 2.94
CA MET A 133 6.31 9.52 3.90
C MET A 133 5.56 9.48 5.24
N VAL A 134 4.22 9.36 5.21
CA VAL A 134 3.40 9.22 6.43
C VAL A 134 3.80 7.96 7.21
N VAL A 135 4.02 6.84 6.53
CA VAL A 135 4.44 5.57 7.16
C VAL A 135 5.80 5.71 7.87
N PHE A 136 6.75 6.48 7.33
CA PHE A 136 8.03 6.68 8.01
C PHE A 136 8.01 7.77 9.08
N LEU A 137 7.16 8.79 8.91
CA LEU A 137 7.11 9.96 9.78
C LEU A 137 6.28 9.73 11.05
N HIS A 138 5.20 8.94 10.98
CA HIS A 138 4.31 8.73 12.11
C HIS A 138 4.98 8.17 13.39
N PRO A 139 5.96 7.23 13.37
CA PRO A 139 6.60 6.78 14.60
C PRO A 139 7.39 7.90 15.28
N LEU A 140 8.03 8.78 14.51
CA LEU A 140 8.76 9.94 15.04
C LEU A 140 7.79 10.94 15.68
N VAL A 141 6.69 11.27 14.99
CA VAL A 141 5.68 12.20 15.49
C VAL A 141 4.98 11.64 16.73
N LEU A 142 4.66 10.33 16.75
CA LEU A 142 4.14 9.65 17.94
C LEU A 142 5.10 9.72 19.12
N TYR A 143 6.39 9.50 18.88
CA TYR A 143 7.41 9.59 19.90
C TYR A 143 7.46 11.00 20.49
N VAL A 144 7.50 12.04 19.65
CA VAL A 144 7.48 13.44 20.10
C VAL A 144 6.20 13.75 20.87
N LEU A 145 5.02 13.45 20.34
CA LEU A 145 3.74 13.70 21.01
C LEU A 145 3.63 13.00 22.38
N THR A 146 4.19 11.80 22.51
CA THR A 146 4.15 11.06 23.77
C THR A 146 5.21 11.59 24.75
N ALA A 147 6.44 11.81 24.28
CA ALA A 147 7.57 12.16 25.12
C ALA A 147 7.60 13.65 25.54
N SER A 148 7.17 14.56 24.67
CA SER A 148 7.25 16.01 24.93
C SER A 148 5.91 16.63 25.35
N LEU A 149 4.78 16.07 24.91
CA LEU A 149 3.45 16.65 25.16
C LEU A 149 2.60 15.84 26.14
N GLY A 150 3.06 14.66 26.59
CA GLY A 150 2.36 13.85 27.59
C GLY A 150 0.95 13.41 27.15
N LEU A 151 0.69 13.32 25.84
CA LEU A 151 -0.62 12.94 25.31
C LEU A 151 -0.85 11.43 25.46
N GLU A 152 -1.65 11.03 26.46
CA GLU A 152 -1.92 9.63 26.76
C GLU A 152 -3.12 9.05 25.99
N GLY A 153 -4.06 9.90 25.54
CA GLY A 153 -5.27 9.47 24.83
C GLY A 153 -4.97 8.77 23.49
N PRO A 154 -5.26 7.47 23.32
CA PRO A 154 -4.81 6.69 22.16
C PRO A 154 -5.43 7.15 20.84
N LEU A 155 -6.72 7.51 20.85
CA LEU A 155 -7.42 8.04 19.68
C LEU A 155 -6.92 9.43 19.31
N VAL A 156 -6.87 10.34 20.29
CA VAL A 156 -6.43 11.73 20.10
C VAL A 156 -5.01 11.78 19.54
N LYS A 157 -4.11 10.99 20.13
CA LYS A 157 -2.73 10.87 19.66
C LYS A 157 -2.65 10.36 18.22
N SER A 158 -3.44 9.35 17.87
CA SER A 158 -3.45 8.78 16.50
C SER A 158 -3.96 9.79 15.48
N VAL A 159 -5.06 10.49 15.79
CA VAL A 159 -5.64 11.51 14.92
C VAL A 159 -4.67 12.68 14.70
N ILE A 160 -4.07 13.21 15.77
CA ILE A 160 -3.10 14.31 15.67
C ILE A 160 -1.87 13.87 14.87
N THR A 161 -1.33 12.68 15.15
CA THR A 161 -0.19 12.13 14.41
C THR A 161 -0.50 12.05 12.92
N LEU A 162 -1.65 11.47 12.56
CA LEU A 162 -2.08 11.35 11.17
C LEU A 162 -2.25 12.71 10.51
N ALA A 163 -2.90 13.66 11.19
CA ALA A 163 -3.10 15.01 10.67
C ALA A 163 -1.77 15.73 10.38
N ILE A 164 -0.80 15.66 11.31
CA ILE A 164 0.52 16.24 11.14
C ILE A 164 1.27 15.55 9.99
N CYS A 165 1.28 14.22 9.97
CA CYS A 165 2.01 13.46 8.96
C CYS A 165 1.45 13.71 7.55
N TRP A 166 0.13 13.74 7.40
CA TRP A 166 -0.52 14.03 6.13
C TRP A 166 -0.26 15.46 5.67
N SER A 167 -0.33 16.42 6.58
CA SER A 167 -0.04 17.84 6.26
C SER A 167 1.41 18.03 5.82
N LEU A 168 2.36 17.41 6.52
CA LEU A 168 3.78 17.52 6.16
C LEU A 168 4.09 16.76 4.87
N ALA A 169 3.51 15.57 4.68
CA ALA A 169 3.71 14.77 3.48
C ALA A 169 3.12 15.46 2.24
N THR A 170 1.95 16.07 2.35
CA THR A 170 1.36 16.87 1.26
C THR A 170 2.16 18.15 0.99
N ALA A 171 2.66 18.83 2.03
CA ALA A 171 3.52 20.01 1.87
C ALA A 171 4.86 19.67 1.19
N VAL A 172 5.53 18.59 1.60
CA VAL A 172 6.75 18.09 0.93
C VAL A 172 6.43 17.65 -0.48
N ASN A 173 5.30 16.96 -0.67
CA ASN A 173 4.72 16.73 -1.98
C ASN A 173 4.22 18.00 -2.64
N ARG A 174 4.57 19.23 -2.28
CA ARG A 174 4.40 20.41 -3.15
C ARG A 174 5.73 21.11 -3.43
N THR A 175 6.79 20.70 -2.74
CA THR A 175 8.13 21.23 -2.89
C THR A 175 8.95 20.53 -3.98
N PRO A 176 9.94 21.20 -4.57
CA PRO A 176 10.83 20.61 -5.58
C PRO A 176 11.72 19.46 -5.06
N LEU A 177 11.76 19.22 -3.74
CA LEU A 177 12.47 18.11 -3.10
C LEU A 177 11.73 16.76 -3.15
N ARG A 178 10.55 16.72 -3.78
CA ARG A 178 9.75 15.50 -4.06
C ARG A 178 10.58 14.25 -4.46
N PRO A 179 11.49 14.29 -5.46
CA PRO A 179 12.14 13.07 -5.91
C PRO A 179 13.08 12.47 -4.86
N LEU A 180 13.68 13.31 -4.01
CA LEU A 180 14.64 12.88 -2.98
C LEU A 180 13.93 12.32 -1.74
N LEU A 181 12.77 12.89 -1.38
CA LEU A 181 12.06 12.57 -0.13
C LEU A 181 10.93 11.54 -0.31
N THR A 182 10.29 11.49 -1.48
CA THR A 182 9.17 10.56 -1.73
C THR A 182 9.46 9.51 -2.80
N GLY A 183 10.63 9.56 -3.45
CA GLY A 183 11.05 8.57 -4.45
C GLY A 183 10.18 8.55 -5.72
N VAL A 184 9.26 9.51 -5.88
CA VAL A 184 8.40 9.62 -7.05
C VAL A 184 9.16 10.40 -8.15
N PRO A 185 9.41 9.81 -9.33
CA PRO A 185 10.01 10.54 -10.45
C PRO A 185 9.16 11.77 -10.80
N ARG A 186 9.80 12.87 -11.24
CA ARG A 186 9.06 13.96 -11.89
C ARG A 186 8.17 13.32 -12.96
N LEU A 187 6.87 13.59 -12.94
CA LEU A 187 6.09 13.42 -14.16
C LEU A 187 6.74 14.35 -15.18
N ALA A 188 7.58 13.77 -16.06
CA ALA A 188 7.81 14.39 -17.34
C ALA A 188 6.43 14.64 -17.92
N PRO A 189 6.13 15.86 -18.42
CA PRO A 189 4.88 16.09 -19.11
C PRO A 189 4.75 15.00 -20.16
N GLU A 190 3.69 14.20 -20.02
CA GLU A 190 3.29 13.20 -20.99
C GLU A 190 3.32 13.92 -22.33
N ARG A 191 4.30 13.60 -23.19
CA ARG A 191 4.21 13.98 -24.59
C ARG A 191 2.92 13.32 -25.04
N ILE A 192 1.87 14.12 -25.18
CA ILE A 192 0.70 13.79 -25.98
C ILE A 192 1.28 13.54 -27.36
N SER A 193 1.71 12.30 -27.62
CA SER A 193 1.98 11.86 -28.97
C SER A 193 0.62 11.94 -29.65
N PRO A 194 0.46 12.73 -30.72
CA PRO A 194 -0.77 12.70 -31.49
C PRO A 194 -1.00 11.24 -31.85
N ARG A 195 -2.08 10.64 -31.35
CA ARG A 195 -2.58 9.39 -31.92
C ARG A 195 -2.88 9.75 -33.37
N THR A 196 -2.00 9.35 -34.28
CA THR A 196 -2.36 9.25 -35.69
C THR A 196 -3.62 8.41 -35.76
N PRO A 197 -4.70 8.90 -36.39
CA PRO A 197 -5.91 8.12 -36.56
C PRO A 197 -5.56 6.77 -37.18
N HIS A 198 -6.10 5.70 -36.58
CA HIS A 198 -6.01 4.36 -37.13
C HIS A 198 -6.61 4.40 -38.56
N PRO A 199 -5.95 3.86 -39.61
CA PRO A 199 -6.40 3.97 -41.01
C PRO A 199 -7.70 3.20 -41.35
N ALA A 200 -8.52 2.83 -40.35
CA ALA A 200 -9.75 2.08 -40.57
C ALA A 200 -10.94 2.96 -41.00
N THR A 201 -10.86 4.29 -40.87
CA THR A 201 -11.97 5.22 -41.19
C THR A 201 -11.83 5.98 -42.51
N ALA A 202 -10.73 5.83 -43.25
CA ALA A 202 -10.55 6.48 -44.56
C ALA A 202 -11.17 5.71 -45.75
N ALA A 203 -11.52 4.43 -45.57
CA ALA A 203 -12.02 3.57 -46.65
C ALA A 203 -13.56 3.65 -46.86
N ALA A 204 -14.28 4.39 -46.02
CA ALA A 204 -15.75 4.47 -46.07
C ALA A 204 -16.29 5.73 -46.79
N ALA A 205 -15.42 6.61 -47.31
CA ALA A 205 -15.82 7.85 -48.00
C ALA A 205 -15.77 7.75 -49.54
N HIS A 206 -15.51 6.57 -50.10
CA HIS A 206 -15.52 6.32 -51.54
C HIS A 206 -16.21 4.99 -51.87
N ARG A 207 -17.52 4.89 -51.58
CA ARG A 207 -18.45 4.01 -52.30
C ARG A 207 -19.83 4.65 -52.34
#